data_AF-A0A348B6U7-F1
#
_entry.id   AF-A0A348B6U7-F1
#
_cell.length_a   1.000
_cell.length_b   1.000
_cell.length_c   1.000
_cell.angle_alpha   90.00
_cell.angle_beta   90.00
_cell.angle_gamma   90.00
#
_symmetry.space_group_name_H-M   'P 1'
#
loop_
_entity.id
_entity.type
_entity.pdbx_description
1 polymer ?
#
loop_
_entity_poly.entity_id
_entity_poly.type
_entity_poly.pdbx_seq_one_letter_code
_entity_poly.pdbx_strand_id
1 'polypeptide(L)'
;MFVEALEESLYSSVSLVSASELESELSALKEQIKALKEVMERQQGDLSGSKATLEKLESMVLQLERELSWRAVAKSQGLWKSRRCKHVNSGICGAWHVSEPEKLGVPQDAVEITDGAKRVSVIKFPDLCIACPLYEPRRE
;
A
#
# COMPACT_ATOMS: atom_id res chain seq x y z
N MET A 1 34.58 46.09 -64.69
CA MET A 1 34.52 46.59 -63.29
C MET A 1 33.26 46.07 -62.57
N PHE A 2 32.93 44.77 -62.67
CA PHE A 2 31.77 44.18 -61.96
C PHE A 2 32.12 42.86 -61.26
N VAL A 3 33.41 42.47 -61.25
CA VAL A 3 33.88 41.21 -60.66
C VAL A 3 34.45 41.46 -59.27
N GLU A 4 35.20 42.56 -59.07
CA GLU A 4 35.79 42.92 -57.76
C GLU A 4 34.74 43.23 -56.67
N ALA A 5 33.60 43.80 -57.04
CA ALA A 5 32.54 44.15 -56.07
C ALA A 5 31.79 42.91 -55.53
N LEU A 6 31.80 41.79 -56.25
CA LEU A 6 31.12 40.56 -55.81
C LEU A 6 31.98 39.80 -54.80
N GLU A 7 33.30 39.77 -55.00
CA GLU A 7 34.26 39.12 -54.11
C GLU A 7 34.32 39.83 -52.75
N GLU A 8 34.35 41.17 -52.71
CA GLU A 8 34.31 41.92 -51.44
C GLU A 8 33.02 41.67 -50.64
N SER A 9 31.88 41.47 -51.31
CA SER A 9 30.60 41.19 -50.64
C SER A 9 30.52 39.78 -50.03
N LEU A 10 31.22 38.81 -50.63
CA LEU A 10 31.28 37.43 -50.15
C LEU A 10 32.22 37.28 -48.94
N TYR A 11 33.30 38.06 -48.88
CA TYR A 11 34.22 38.08 -47.74
C TYR A 11 33.63 38.78 -46.49
N SER A 12 32.74 39.76 -46.67
CA SER A 12 32.04 40.45 -45.57
C SER A 12 31.03 39.58 -44.82
N SER A 13 30.62 38.45 -45.41
CA SER A 13 29.55 37.58 -44.88
C SER A 13 30.08 36.33 -44.16
N VAL A 14 31.38 36.02 -44.32
CA VAL A 14 32.06 34.98 -43.56
C VAL A 14 32.42 35.61 -42.21
N SER A 15 31.43 35.61 -41.30
CA SER A 15 31.67 35.91 -39.90
C SER A 15 32.78 34.98 -39.41
N LEU A 16 33.95 35.56 -39.13
CA LEU A 16 35.14 34.87 -38.61
C LEU A 16 34.83 34.39 -37.19
N VAL A 17 34.00 33.36 -37.07
CA VAL A 17 34.05 32.51 -35.89
C VAL A 17 35.34 31.74 -36.02
N SER A 18 36.28 32.00 -35.11
CA SER A 18 37.56 31.31 -35.15
C SER A 18 37.32 29.81 -34.97
N ALA A 19 38.05 28.97 -35.70
CA ALA A 19 37.93 27.52 -35.55
C ALA A 19 38.12 27.07 -34.08
N SER A 20 38.90 27.82 -33.30
CA SER A 20 39.07 27.64 -31.85
C SER A 20 37.81 27.93 -31.02
N GLU A 21 37.02 28.94 -31.38
CA GLU A 21 35.73 29.21 -30.71
C GLU A 21 34.76 28.06 -30.97
N LEU A 22 34.67 27.62 -32.23
CA LEU A 22 33.85 26.45 -32.60
C LEU A 22 34.27 25.19 -31.83
N GLU A 23 35.56 24.90 -31.75
CA GLU A 23 36.08 23.74 -31.00
C GLU A 23 35.75 23.82 -29.51
N SER A 24 35.83 25.02 -28.92
CA SER A 24 35.48 25.24 -27.52
C SER A 24 33.98 25.00 -27.25
N GLU A 25 33.11 25.49 -28.14
CA GLU A 25 31.66 25.26 -28.07
C GLU A 25 31.33 23.78 -28.27
N LEU A 26 32.00 23.11 -29.22
CA LEU A 26 31.81 21.69 -29.50
C LEU A 26 32.23 20.81 -28.31
N SER A 27 33.31 21.20 -27.61
CA SER A 27 33.73 20.55 -26.37
C SER A 27 32.71 20.77 -25.25
N ALA A 28 32.22 22.00 -25.06
CA ALA A 28 31.19 22.30 -24.07
C ALA A 28 29.89 21.53 -24.34
N LEU A 29 29.45 21.47 -25.60
CA LEU A 29 28.30 20.67 -26.03
C LEU A 29 28.49 19.18 -25.76
N LYS A 30 29.69 18.63 -26.01
CA LYS A 30 30.00 17.23 -25.70
C LYS A 30 29.92 16.93 -24.20
N GLU A 31 30.42 17.83 -23.36
CA GLU A 31 30.31 17.68 -21.91
C GLU A 31 28.86 17.77 -21.44
N GLN A 32 28.08 18.72 -21.96
CA GLN A 32 26.65 18.83 -21.65
C GLN A 32 25.88 17.57 -22.06
N ILE A 33 26.16 17.02 -23.25
CA ILE A 33 25.54 15.77 -23.71
C ILE A 33 25.91 14.61 -22.77
N LYS A 34 27.16 14.54 -22.31
CA LYS A 34 27.59 13.51 -21.37
C LYS A 34 26.87 13.64 -20.02
N ALA A 35 26.80 14.85 -19.48
CA ALA A 35 26.08 15.12 -18.23
C ALA A 35 24.58 14.77 -18.33
N LEU A 36 23.94 15.11 -19.47
CA LEU A 36 22.54 14.75 -19.72
C LEU A 36 22.33 13.23 -19.79
N LYS A 37 23.25 12.49 -20.41
CA LYS A 37 23.18 11.01 -20.43
C LYS A 37 23.27 10.42 -19.04
N GLU A 38 24.21 10.89 -18.21
CA GLU A 38 24.35 10.42 -16.82
C GLU A 38 23.09 10.71 -15.98
N VAL A 39 22.45 11.87 -16.18
CA VAL A 39 21.18 12.21 -15.52
C VAL A 39 20.05 11.30 -16.01
N MET A 40 19.95 11.05 -17.31
CA MET A 40 18.94 10.13 -17.87
C MET A 40 19.08 8.71 -17.31
N GLU A 41 20.30 8.18 -17.24
CA GLU A 41 20.56 6.84 -16.69
C GLU A 41 20.16 6.73 -15.22
N ARG A 42 20.46 7.76 -14.41
CA ARG A 42 20.01 7.81 -13.00
C ARG A 42 18.50 7.85 -12.89
N GLN A 43 17.84 8.73 -13.64
CA GLN A 43 16.38 8.82 -13.65
C GLN A 43 15.71 7.52 -14.09
N GLN A 44 16.29 6.81 -15.06
CA GLN A 44 15.80 5.52 -15.50
C GLN A 44 15.96 4.45 -14.40
N GLY A 45 17.07 4.49 -13.66
CA GLY A 45 17.27 3.69 -12.44
C GLY A 45 16.20 3.96 -11.39
N ASP A 46 15.97 5.23 -11.05
CA ASP A 46 14.98 5.65 -10.05
C ASP A 46 13.55 5.26 -10.46
N LEU A 47 13.21 5.40 -11.76
CA LEU A 47 11.92 4.96 -12.31
C LEU A 47 11.74 3.45 -12.19
N SER A 48 12.78 2.66 -12.48
CA SER A 48 12.72 1.21 -12.35
C SER A 48 12.53 0.77 -10.90
N GLY A 49 13.23 1.43 -9.96
CA GLY A 49 13.05 1.19 -8.52
C GLY A 49 11.65 1.57 -8.05
N SER A 50 11.12 2.70 -8.51
CA SER A 50 9.77 3.17 -8.18
C SER A 50 8.68 2.25 -8.74
N LYS A 51 8.90 1.67 -9.93
CA LYS A 51 7.98 0.68 -10.49
C LYS A 51 7.92 -0.59 -9.63
N ALA A 52 9.09 -1.10 -9.21
CA ALA A 52 9.16 -2.29 -8.36
C ALA A 52 8.50 -2.07 -6.98
N THR A 53 8.62 -0.87 -6.40
CA THR A 53 7.93 -0.55 -5.15
C THR A 53 6.41 -0.45 -5.33
N LEU A 54 5.94 0.12 -6.43
CA LEU A 54 4.51 0.16 -6.77
C LEU A 54 3.92 -1.24 -6.93
N GLU A 55 4.58 -2.12 -7.68
CA GLU A 55 4.13 -3.52 -7.87
C GLU A 55 4.06 -4.27 -6.53
N LYS A 56 5.02 -4.05 -5.63
CA LYS A 56 5.00 -4.63 -4.28
C LYS A 56 3.84 -4.09 -3.46
N LEU A 57 3.58 -2.78 -3.50
CA LEU A 57 2.47 -2.16 -2.78
C LEU A 57 1.12 -2.67 -3.30
N GLU A 58 0.96 -2.79 -4.62
CA GLU A 58 -0.25 -3.33 -5.23
C GLU A 58 -0.51 -4.78 -4.78
N SER A 59 0.53 -5.62 -4.77
CA SER A 59 0.42 -6.98 -4.22
C SER A 59 0.02 -6.99 -2.74
N MET A 60 0.54 -6.07 -1.92
CA MET A 60 0.17 -5.97 -0.52
C MET A 60 -1.29 -5.54 -0.34
N VAL A 61 -1.75 -4.59 -1.16
CA VAL A 61 -3.16 -4.15 -1.16
C VAL A 61 -4.09 -5.31 -1.51
N LEU A 62 -3.82 -6.04 -2.59
CA LEU A 62 -4.61 -7.20 -2.99
C LEU A 62 -4.65 -8.29 -1.90
N GLN A 63 -3.54 -8.50 -1.19
CA GLN A 63 -3.50 -9.43 -0.07
C GLN A 63 -4.38 -8.95 1.09
N LEU A 64 -4.30 -7.67 1.46
CA LEU A 64 -5.12 -7.08 2.51
C LEU A 64 -6.62 -7.14 2.17
N GLU A 65 -7.00 -6.87 0.92
CA GLU A 65 -8.38 -7.00 0.45
C GLU A 65 -8.90 -8.43 0.62
N ARG A 66 -8.08 -9.43 0.30
CA ARG A 66 -8.43 -10.84 0.48
C ARG A 66 -8.64 -11.19 1.95
N GLU A 67 -7.73 -10.78 2.82
CA GLU A 67 -7.83 -11.01 4.28
C GLU A 67 -9.06 -10.31 4.88
N LEU A 68 -9.35 -9.08 4.46
CA LEU A 68 -10.53 -8.33 4.89
C LEU A 68 -11.84 -9.01 4.42
N SER A 69 -11.85 -9.54 3.20
CA SER A 69 -12.99 -10.30 2.69
C SER A 69 -13.24 -11.56 3.53
N TRP A 70 -12.19 -12.33 3.83
CA TRP A 70 -12.31 -13.49 4.70
C TRP A 70 -12.79 -13.13 6.11
N ARG A 71 -12.28 -12.02 6.67
CA ARG A 71 -12.74 -11.51 7.96
C ARG A 71 -14.24 -11.18 7.97
N ALA A 72 -14.79 -10.65 6.88
CA ALA A 72 -16.23 -10.39 6.78
C ALA A 72 -17.06 -11.68 6.81
N VAL A 73 -16.60 -12.73 6.11
CA VAL A 73 -17.22 -14.07 6.15
C VAL A 73 -17.12 -14.67 7.55
N ALA A 74 -15.95 -14.61 8.18
CA ALA A 74 -15.75 -15.07 9.54
C ALA A 74 -16.70 -14.37 10.52
N LYS A 75 -16.82 -13.04 10.44
CA LYS A 75 -17.75 -12.25 11.26
C LYS A 75 -19.21 -12.66 11.07
N SER A 76 -19.64 -12.91 9.85
CA SER A 76 -21.02 -13.36 9.59
C SER A 76 -21.29 -14.73 10.24
N GLN A 77 -20.30 -15.64 10.21
CA GLN A 77 -20.37 -16.91 10.91
C GLN A 77 -20.44 -16.72 12.43
N GLY A 78 -19.61 -15.84 13.01
CA GLY A 78 -19.65 -15.51 14.44
C GLY A 78 -21.01 -14.98 14.89
N LEU A 79 -21.57 -14.04 14.12
CA LEU A 79 -22.90 -13.47 14.38
C LEU A 79 -24.01 -14.52 14.28
N TRP A 80 -23.95 -15.40 13.29
CA TRP A 80 -24.93 -16.48 13.16
C TRP A 80 -24.83 -17.46 14.34
N LYS A 81 -23.61 -17.88 14.69
CA LYS A 81 -23.35 -18.77 15.83
C LYS A 81 -23.83 -18.17 17.15
N SER A 82 -23.55 -16.87 17.40
CA SER A 82 -23.96 -16.22 18.65
C SER A 82 -25.48 -16.17 18.83
N ARG A 83 -26.25 -16.10 17.74
CA ARG A 83 -27.72 -16.10 17.77
C ARG A 83 -28.34 -17.49 17.92
N ARG A 84 -27.65 -18.53 17.42
CA ARG A 84 -28.19 -19.90 17.33
C ARG A 84 -27.62 -20.85 18.39
N CYS A 85 -26.61 -20.45 19.14
CA CYS A 85 -25.95 -21.32 20.12
C CYS A 85 -26.82 -21.54 21.38
N LYS A 86 -26.95 -22.79 21.82
CA LYS A 86 -27.68 -23.17 23.05
C LYS A 86 -27.08 -22.57 24.32
N HIS A 87 -25.76 -22.30 24.30
CA HIS A 87 -25.03 -21.75 25.44
C HIS A 87 -25.24 -20.26 25.62
N VAL A 88 -25.92 -19.58 24.70
CA VAL A 88 -26.19 -18.15 24.82
C VAL A 88 -27.50 -17.96 25.57
N ASN A 89 -27.41 -17.23 26.68
CA ASN A 89 -28.56 -16.85 27.49
C ASN A 89 -28.53 -15.33 27.71
N SER A 90 -29.64 -14.65 27.41
CA SER A 90 -29.74 -13.18 27.48
C SER A 90 -28.57 -12.42 26.81
N GLY A 91 -28.03 -12.99 25.72
CA GLY A 91 -26.91 -12.39 24.99
C GLY A 91 -25.52 -12.61 25.58
N ILE A 92 -25.39 -13.37 26.67
CA ILE A 92 -24.12 -13.72 27.31
C ILE A 92 -23.77 -15.18 27.00
N CYS A 93 -22.51 -15.45 26.68
CA CYS A 93 -22.04 -16.81 26.47
C CYS A 93 -21.85 -17.55 27.80
N GLY A 94 -22.59 -18.64 27.98
CA GLY A 94 -22.49 -19.55 29.11
C GLY A 94 -21.31 -20.54 29.03
N ALA A 95 -20.74 -20.74 27.84
CA ALA A 95 -19.68 -21.74 27.62
C ALA A 95 -18.26 -21.19 27.86
N TRP A 96 -18.05 -19.91 27.57
CA TRP A 96 -16.74 -19.28 27.70
C TRP A 96 -16.57 -18.62 29.07
N HIS A 97 -15.49 -18.99 29.75
CA HIS A 97 -14.96 -18.29 30.90
C HIS A 97 -13.68 -17.56 30.49
N VAL A 98 -13.66 -16.24 30.62
CA VAL A 98 -12.55 -15.42 30.14
C VAL A 98 -11.88 -14.71 31.30
N SER A 99 -10.82 -15.31 31.83
CA SER A 99 -10.06 -14.76 32.96
C SER A 99 -9.36 -13.45 32.61
N GLU A 100 -8.77 -13.38 31.41
CA GLU A 100 -7.97 -12.27 30.88
C GLU A 100 -8.49 -11.81 29.51
N PRO A 101 -9.59 -11.02 29.47
CA PRO A 101 -10.25 -10.61 28.23
C PRO A 101 -9.35 -9.75 27.33
N GLU A 102 -8.47 -8.94 27.92
CA GLU A 102 -7.58 -8.04 27.18
C GLU A 102 -6.58 -8.81 26.31
N LYS A 103 -6.05 -9.93 26.81
CA LYS A 103 -5.12 -10.80 26.06
C LYS A 103 -5.80 -11.50 24.88
N LEU A 104 -7.12 -11.67 24.94
CA LEU A 104 -7.92 -12.26 23.87
C LEU A 104 -8.47 -11.20 22.91
N GLY A 105 -8.19 -9.92 23.14
CA GLY A 105 -8.73 -8.81 22.36
C GLY A 105 -10.24 -8.61 22.55
N VAL A 106 -10.81 -9.13 23.65
CA VAL A 106 -12.21 -8.88 24.01
C VAL A 106 -12.28 -7.49 24.65
N PRO A 107 -13.11 -6.58 24.12
CA PRO A 107 -13.22 -5.23 24.66
C PRO A 107 -13.91 -5.29 26.03
N GLN A 108 -13.50 -4.44 26.97
CA GLN A 108 -13.95 -4.51 28.36
C GLN A 108 -15.46 -4.28 28.52
N ASP A 109 -16.08 -3.49 27.65
CA ASP A 109 -17.51 -3.25 27.61
C ASP A 109 -18.33 -4.49 27.21
N ALA A 110 -17.70 -5.47 26.57
CA ALA A 110 -18.29 -6.76 26.23
C ALA A 110 -18.12 -7.83 27.33
N VAL A 111 -17.46 -7.52 28.44
CA VAL A 111 -17.27 -8.46 29.55
C VAL A 111 -18.33 -8.21 30.62
N GLU A 112 -19.02 -9.27 31.02
CA GLU A 112 -20.06 -9.26 32.05
C GLU A 112 -19.67 -10.25 33.15
N ILE A 113 -19.89 -9.90 34.42
CA ILE A 113 -19.65 -10.81 35.54
C ILE A 113 -20.97 -11.52 35.86
N THR A 114 -20.99 -12.84 35.74
CA THR A 114 -22.17 -13.67 36.04
C THR A 114 -21.72 -14.87 36.86
N ASP A 115 -22.38 -15.12 38.00
CA ASP A 115 -22.05 -16.21 38.94
C ASP A 115 -20.59 -16.18 39.43
N GLY A 116 -20.03 -14.98 39.60
CA GLY A 116 -18.62 -14.79 40.00
C GLY A 116 -17.60 -15.07 38.88
N ALA A 117 -18.05 -15.44 37.69
CA ALA A 117 -17.24 -15.72 36.51
C ALA A 117 -17.29 -14.57 35.51
N LYS A 118 -16.15 -14.24 34.89
CA LYS A 118 -16.09 -13.29 33.76
C LYS A 118 -16.55 -13.99 32.49
N ARG A 119 -17.64 -13.50 31.91
CA ARG A 119 -18.27 -14.02 30.69
C ARG A 119 -18.31 -12.93 29.62
N VAL A 120 -18.50 -13.36 28.38
CA VAL A 120 -18.53 -12.44 27.23
C VAL A 120 -19.96 -12.28 26.73
N SER A 121 -20.37 -11.01 26.60
CA SER A 121 -21.56 -10.61 25.87
C SER A 121 -21.33 -10.80 24.38
N VAL A 122 -21.97 -11.82 23.80
CA VAL A 122 -21.85 -12.14 22.37
C VAL A 122 -22.75 -11.25 21.51
N ILE A 123 -23.60 -10.42 22.14
CA ILE A 123 -24.28 -9.30 21.46
C ILE A 123 -23.29 -8.19 21.15
N LYS A 124 -22.43 -7.85 22.13
CA LYS A 124 -21.43 -6.78 21.98
C LYS A 124 -20.19 -7.27 21.23
N PHE A 125 -19.79 -8.54 21.44
CA PHE A 125 -18.61 -9.13 20.82
C PHE A 125 -18.90 -10.54 20.25
N PRO A 126 -19.60 -10.63 19.10
CA PRO A 126 -19.89 -11.91 18.44
C PRO A 126 -18.64 -12.58 17.84
N ASP A 127 -17.54 -11.85 17.70
CA ASP A 127 -16.29 -12.34 17.10
C ASP A 127 -15.70 -13.53 17.89
N LEU A 128 -15.98 -13.61 19.21
CA LEU A 128 -15.63 -14.79 20.02
C LEU A 128 -16.25 -16.09 19.47
N CYS A 129 -17.43 -16.01 18.86
CA CYS A 129 -18.15 -17.18 18.36
C CYS A 129 -17.58 -17.72 17.03
N ILE A 130 -16.76 -16.96 16.30
CA ILE A 130 -16.23 -17.33 14.98
C ILE A 130 -15.57 -18.71 15.03
N ALA A 131 -14.61 -18.86 15.94
CA ALA A 131 -13.80 -20.08 16.11
C ALA A 131 -14.21 -20.90 17.35
N CYS A 132 -15.40 -20.65 17.93
CA CYS A 132 -15.81 -21.32 19.16
C CYS A 132 -15.95 -22.85 18.94
N PRO A 133 -15.13 -23.69 19.62
CA PRO A 133 -15.21 -25.14 19.50
C PRO A 133 -16.39 -25.73 20.28
N LEU A 134 -16.93 -24.97 21.23
CA LEU A 134 -18.08 -25.35 22.06
C LEU A 134 -19.42 -24.91 21.45
N TYR A 135 -19.44 -24.59 20.15
CA TYR A 135 -20.69 -24.22 19.49
C TYR A 135 -21.62 -25.43 19.42
N GLU A 136 -22.82 -25.26 19.97
CA GLU A 136 -23.90 -26.23 19.83
C GLU A 136 -25.20 -25.51 19.47
N PRO A 137 -25.90 -25.90 18.39
CA PRO A 137 -27.14 -25.25 17.99
C PRO A 137 -28.24 -25.50 19.03
N ARG A 138 -29.04 -24.46 19.31
CA ARG A 138 -30.28 -24.61 20.08
C ARG A 138 -31.24 -25.48 19.26
N ARG A 139 -31.71 -26.58 19.85
CA ARG A 139 -32.76 -27.40 19.24
C ARG A 139 -34.04 -26.59 19.28
N GLU A 140 -34.63 -26.35 18.11
CA GLU A 140 -35.97 -25.75 17.97
C GLU A 140 -37.03 -26.73 18.50
#